data_AF-A0A0C9URZ7-F1
#
_entry.id   AF-A0A0C9URZ7-F1
#
_cell.length_a   1.000
_cell.length_b   1.000
_cell.length_c   1.000
_cell.angle_alpha   90.00
_cell.angle_beta   90.00
_cell.angle_gamma   90.00
#
_symmetry.space_group_name_H-M   'P 1'
#
loop_
_entity.id
_entity.type
_entity.pdbx_description
1 polymer ?
#
loop_
_entity_poly.entity_id
_entity_poly.type
_entity_poly.pdbx_seq_one_letter_code
_entity_poly.pdbx_strand_id
1 'polypeptide(L)'
;IIQYQCIYLNYRSFEDWREKRDILRCNPQFCGQPRYDCVAINTAPVSFGRLQSIFKCIDTRGRQCIVTLVTEFKPSPWKPRMVWEGCRIFEEKDYRFVMPKYLVRGCHMLPAFEKSKKVCFFNDLVDNDTFLRFFLNDDMYKQS
;
A
#
# COMPACT_ATOMS: atom_id res chain seq x y z
N ILE A 1 1.54 6.81 24.22
CA ILE A 1 1.55 6.55 22.75
C ILE A 1 0.52 7.50 22.15
N ILE A 2 0.86 8.25 21.10
CA ILE A 2 -0.06 9.18 20.42
C ILE A 2 -0.45 8.58 19.08
N GLN A 3 -1.74 8.59 18.74
CA GLN A 3 -2.25 8.08 17.46
C GLN A 3 -2.45 9.22 16.46
N TYR A 4 -2.07 8.98 15.22
CA TYR A 4 -2.28 9.87 14.09
C TYR A 4 -3.16 9.18 13.03
N GLN A 5 -3.83 9.98 12.22
CA GLN A 5 -4.76 9.52 11.18
C GLN A 5 -4.29 9.86 9.76
N CYS A 6 -3.14 10.53 9.62
CA CYS A 6 -2.62 11.01 8.36
C CYS A 6 -1.09 10.94 8.35
N ILE A 7 -0.51 10.52 7.22
CA ILE A 7 0.93 10.54 6.98
C ILE A 7 1.20 11.12 5.59
N TYR A 8 2.27 11.91 5.49
CA TYR A 8 2.78 12.45 4.24
C TYR A 8 4.00 11.60 3.83
N LEU A 9 3.96 11.03 2.63
CA LEU A 9 5.06 10.27 2.06
C LEU A 9 5.64 11.02 0.88
N ASN A 10 6.94 11.31 0.92
CA ASN A 10 7.65 11.83 -0.24
C ASN A 10 8.33 10.67 -0.97
N TYR A 11 8.27 10.67 -2.30
CA TYR A 11 8.92 9.68 -3.13
C TYR A 11 9.45 10.31 -4.41
N ARG A 12 10.49 9.73 -4.99
CA ARG A 12 10.96 10.13 -6.32
C ARG A 12 10.18 9.39 -7.39
N SER A 13 9.51 10.15 -8.24
CA SER A 13 8.76 9.66 -9.39
C SER A 13 9.68 9.06 -10.45
N PHE A 14 9.26 7.96 -11.07
CA PHE A 14 9.94 7.25 -12.16
C PHE A 14 9.61 7.86 -13.52
N GLU A 15 8.52 8.62 -13.60
CA GLU A 15 8.08 9.30 -14.81
C GLU A 15 8.99 10.50 -15.14
N ASP A 16 9.27 11.35 -14.15
CA ASP A 16 9.92 12.65 -14.32
C ASP A 16 11.11 12.88 -13.38
N TRP A 17 11.45 11.89 -12.54
CA TRP A 17 12.56 11.96 -11.56
C TRP A 17 12.42 13.05 -10.50
N ARG A 18 11.23 13.66 -10.37
CA ARG A 18 10.96 14.69 -9.37
C ARG A 18 10.44 14.10 -8.08
N GLU A 19 10.62 14.83 -6.98
CA GLU A 19 9.98 14.49 -5.71
C GLU A 19 8.48 14.78 -5.79
N LYS A 20 7.66 13.75 -5.56
CA LYS A 20 6.20 13.82 -5.43
C LYS A 20 5.81 13.48 -3.98
N ARG A 21 4.60 13.85 -3.58
CA ARG A 21 4.08 13.64 -2.22
C ARG A 21 2.70 13.03 -2.22
N ASP A 22 2.55 11.93 -1.50
CA ASP A 22 1.26 11.31 -1.21
C ASP A 22 0.78 11.66 0.20
N ILE A 23 -0.53 11.87 0.33
CA ILE A 23 -1.21 12.11 1.61
C ILE A 23 -2.09 10.90 1.91
N LEU A 24 -1.63 10.02 2.79
CA LEU A 24 -2.33 8.79 3.16
C LEU A 24 -3.07 8.95 4.48
N ARG A 25 -4.30 8.44 4.53
CA ARG A 25 -5.19 8.51 5.70
C ARG A 25 -5.59 7.12 6.21
N CYS A 26 -5.78 7.04 7.53
CA CYS A 26 -6.32 5.88 8.23
C CYS A 26 -7.35 6.34 9.27
N ASN A 27 -8.37 7.02 8.78
CA ASN A 27 -9.34 7.74 9.60
C ASN A 27 -10.64 6.92 9.72
N PRO A 28 -11.02 6.45 10.93
CA PRO A 28 -12.22 5.64 11.11
C PRO A 28 -13.52 6.42 10.81
N GLN A 29 -13.48 7.75 10.90
CA GLN A 29 -14.62 8.62 10.64
C GLN A 29 -14.21 9.74 9.69
N PHE A 30 -14.23 9.45 8.39
CA PHE A 30 -13.95 10.39 7.32
C PHE A 30 -15.24 10.67 6.54
N CYS A 31 -15.85 11.84 6.73
CA CYS A 31 -17.12 12.21 6.09
C CYS A 31 -18.24 11.17 6.33
N GLY A 32 -18.31 10.60 7.54
CA GLY A 32 -19.31 9.60 7.93
C GLY A 32 -19.01 8.16 7.49
N GLN A 33 -17.84 7.91 6.88
CA GLN A 33 -17.39 6.57 6.49
C GLN A 33 -15.91 6.34 6.85
N PRO A 34 -15.48 5.11 7.13
CA PRO A 34 -14.06 4.82 7.34
C PRO A 34 -13.25 5.01 6.06
N ARG A 35 -12.08 5.66 6.18
CA ARG A 35 -11.10 5.81 5.10
C ARG A 35 -9.75 5.26 5.52
N TYR A 36 -9.35 4.17 4.88
CA TYR A 36 -8.07 3.52 5.08
C TYR A 36 -7.37 3.35 3.73
N ASP A 37 -6.42 4.24 3.46
CA ASP A 37 -5.68 4.29 2.19
C ASP A 37 -4.68 3.12 2.11
N CYS A 38 -4.40 2.66 0.90
CA CYS A 38 -3.45 1.57 0.66
C CYS A 38 -2.06 2.12 0.35
N VAL A 39 -1.03 1.33 0.67
CA VAL A 39 0.38 1.71 0.62
C VAL A 39 1.23 0.58 0.03
N ALA A 40 2.18 0.94 -0.81
CA ALA A 40 3.24 0.06 -1.27
C ALA A 40 4.39 0.06 -0.25
N ILE A 41 4.90 -1.13 0.07
CA ILE A 41 5.89 -1.36 1.11
C ILE A 41 7.15 -1.92 0.46
N ASN A 42 8.29 -1.31 0.77
CA ASN A 42 9.62 -1.68 0.29
C ASN A 42 10.10 -2.97 0.98
N THR A 43 9.62 -4.09 0.45
CA THR A 43 10.09 -5.45 0.72
C THR A 43 10.67 -6.05 -0.56
N ALA A 44 11.31 -7.22 -0.46
CA ALA A 44 11.75 -7.99 -1.62
C ALA A 44 10.97 -9.32 -1.66
N PRO A 45 9.99 -9.50 -2.57
CA PRO A 45 9.45 -8.54 -3.54
C PRO A 45 8.61 -7.44 -2.87
N VAL A 46 8.28 -6.38 -3.60
CA VAL A 46 7.42 -5.29 -3.09
C VAL A 46 6.09 -5.87 -2.63
N SER A 47 5.66 -5.46 -1.43
CA SER A 47 4.38 -5.86 -0.86
C SER A 47 3.44 -4.66 -0.76
N PHE A 48 2.16 -4.94 -0.49
CA PHE A 48 1.15 -3.92 -0.34
C PHE A 48 0.44 -4.10 1.01
N GLY A 49 -0.04 -2.99 1.56
CA GLY A 49 -0.88 -3.03 2.76
C GLY A 49 -1.93 -1.93 2.76
N ARG A 50 -2.92 -2.06 3.62
CA ARG A 50 -3.88 -0.98 3.93
C ARG A 50 -3.50 -0.37 5.27
N LEU A 51 -3.33 0.95 5.30
CA LEU A 51 -2.93 1.68 6.49
C LEU A 51 -4.07 1.72 7.51
N GLN A 52 -3.89 1.07 8.65
CA GLN A 52 -4.91 0.93 9.70
C GLN A 52 -4.75 1.97 10.80
N SER A 53 -3.51 2.26 11.20
CA SER A 53 -3.20 3.25 12.24
C SER A 53 -1.75 3.71 12.17
N ILE A 54 -1.49 4.91 12.69
CA ILE A 54 -0.15 5.47 12.84
C ILE A 54 0.07 5.80 14.31
N PHE A 55 1.19 5.36 14.87
CA PHE A 55 1.53 5.58 16.28
C PHE A 55 2.86 6.32 16.39
N LYS A 56 2.88 7.37 17.20
CA LYS A 56 4.12 7.95 17.73
C LYS A 56 4.36 7.38 19.12
N CYS A 57 5.49 6.72 19.27
CA CYS A 57 5.92 6.11 20.52
C CYS A 57 7.38 6.45 20.82
N ILE A 58 7.83 5.99 21.99
CA ILE A 58 9.21 6.11 22.45
C ILE A 58 9.80 4.70 22.43
N ASP A 59 10.96 4.53 21.82
CA ASP A 59 11.66 3.24 21.77
C ASP A 59 12.29 2.89 23.14
N THR A 60 12.85 1.69 23.25
CA THR A 60 13.52 1.23 24.48
C THR A 60 14.74 2.05 24.88
N ARG A 61 15.22 2.95 24.00
CA ARG A 61 16.35 3.85 24.23
C ARG A 61 15.89 5.29 24.48
N GLY A 62 14.60 5.55 24.66
CA GLY A 62 14.07 6.89 24.91
C GLY A 62 13.92 7.76 23.65
N ARG A 63 14.11 7.22 22.45
CA ARG A 63 14.03 7.97 21.19
C ARG A 63 12.60 7.95 20.65
N GLN A 64 12.14 9.09 20.13
CA GLN A 64 10.84 9.15 19.45
C GLN A 64 10.90 8.35 18.14
N CYS A 65 9.91 7.49 17.92
CA CYS A 65 9.74 6.77 16.67
C CYS A 65 8.27 6.77 16.23
N ILE A 66 8.07 6.61 14.93
CA ILE A 66 6.75 6.44 14.33
C ILE A 66 6.68 5.01 13.82
N VAL A 67 5.57 4.33 14.13
CA VAL A 67 5.28 2.97 13.66
C VAL A 67 3.89 3.00 13.03
N THR A 68 3.73 2.33 11.89
CA THR A 68 2.43 2.18 11.24
C THR A 68 1.93 0.75 11.41
N LEU A 69 0.62 0.60 11.60
CA LEU A 69 -0.08 -0.67 11.55
C LEU A 69 -0.75 -0.77 10.18
N VAL A 70 -0.48 -1.86 9.47
CA VAL A 70 -1.09 -2.15 8.18
C VAL A 70 -1.73 -3.53 8.21
N THR A 71 -2.79 -3.75 7.43
CA THR A 71 -3.19 -5.10 7.01
C THR A 71 -2.43 -5.43 5.73
N GLU A 72 -1.91 -6.65 5.64
CA GLU A 72 -1.09 -7.09 4.51
C GLU A 72 -1.97 -7.66 3.38
N PHE A 73 -1.64 -7.29 2.14
CA PHE A 73 -2.24 -7.88 0.94
C PHE A 73 -1.36 -9.02 0.44
N LYS A 74 -1.88 -10.25 0.44
CA LYS A 74 -1.18 -11.43 -0.09
C LYS A 74 -1.79 -11.84 -1.44
N PRO A 75 -1.01 -12.35 -2.40
CA PRO A 75 -1.56 -12.85 -3.66
C PRO A 75 -2.69 -13.84 -3.42
N SER A 76 -3.80 -13.66 -4.13
CA SER A 76 -4.98 -14.53 -4.01
C SER A 76 -4.97 -15.61 -5.08
N PRO A 77 -5.30 -16.88 -4.75
CA PRO A 77 -5.48 -17.94 -5.75
C PRO A 77 -6.82 -17.83 -6.48
N TRP A 78 -7.74 -16.98 -6.01
CA TRP A 78 -9.04 -16.78 -6.64
C TRP A 78 -8.88 -16.09 -8.01
N LYS A 79 -9.69 -16.51 -8.99
CA LYS A 79 -9.70 -15.94 -10.33
C LYS A 79 -11.09 -15.39 -10.66
N PRO A 80 -11.19 -14.16 -11.21
CA PRO A 80 -12.44 -13.63 -11.72
C PRO A 80 -12.91 -14.42 -12.94
N ARG A 81 -14.18 -14.26 -13.27
CA ARG A 81 -14.75 -14.86 -14.49
C ARG A 81 -14.06 -14.37 -15.77
N MET A 82 -13.68 -13.10 -15.82
CA MET A 82 -12.89 -12.52 -16.92
C MET A 82 -11.49 -12.18 -16.41
N VAL A 83 -10.48 -12.88 -16.93
CA VAL A 83 -9.07 -12.63 -16.64
C VAL A 83 -8.49 -11.78 -17.77
N TRP A 84 -7.88 -10.65 -17.42
CA TRP A 84 -7.09 -9.84 -18.34
C TRP A 84 -5.60 -9.98 -18.01
N GLU A 85 -4.75 -9.69 -19.00
CA GLU A 85 -3.30 -9.70 -18.82
C GLU A 85 -2.88 -8.64 -17.80
N GLY A 86 -1.93 -8.99 -16.91
CA GLY A 86 -1.52 -8.11 -15.81
C GLY A 86 -2.49 -8.02 -14.64
N CYS A 87 -3.61 -8.76 -14.65
CA CYS A 87 -4.57 -8.79 -13.54
C CYS A 87 -3.94 -9.39 -12.27
N ARG A 88 -3.49 -8.54 -11.34
CA ARG A 88 -2.99 -8.95 -10.02
C ARG A 88 -4.09 -8.86 -8.97
N ILE A 89 -4.29 -9.98 -8.27
CA ILE A 89 -5.36 -10.14 -7.29
C ILE A 89 -4.73 -10.41 -5.93
N PHE A 90 -5.19 -9.67 -4.93
CA PHE A 90 -4.73 -9.78 -3.57
C PHE A 90 -5.88 -10.05 -2.61
N GLU A 91 -5.56 -10.67 -1.50
CA GLU A 91 -6.46 -10.84 -0.37
C GLU A 91 -5.87 -10.14 0.85
N GLU A 92 -6.67 -9.28 1.48
CA GLU A 92 -6.33 -8.57 2.71
C GLU A 92 -6.40 -9.53 3.90
N LYS A 93 -5.26 -9.69 4.60
CA LYS A 93 -5.07 -10.67 5.67
C LYS A 93 -4.56 -10.02 6.96
N ASP A 94 -3.43 -10.51 7.45
CA ASP A 94 -2.94 -10.29 8.81
C ASP A 94 -2.50 -8.84 9.03
N TYR A 95 -2.52 -8.43 10.30
CA TYR A 95 -1.96 -7.16 10.71
C TYR A 95 -0.45 -7.26 10.86
N ARG A 96 0.25 -6.19 10.48
CA ARG A 96 1.70 -6.08 10.59
C ARG A 96 2.11 -4.66 10.93
N PHE A 97 3.13 -4.52 11.78
CA PHE A 97 3.77 -3.24 12.02
C PHE A 97 4.85 -2.97 10.96
N VAL A 98 4.84 -1.77 10.40
CA VAL A 98 5.78 -1.31 9.38
C VAL A 98 6.31 0.06 9.77
N MET A 99 7.62 0.25 9.71
CA MET A 99 8.21 1.58 9.91
C MET A 99 7.93 2.46 8.70
N PRO A 100 7.55 3.74 8.87
CA PRO A 100 7.27 4.66 7.76
C PRO A 100 8.34 4.71 6.67
N LYS A 101 9.62 4.53 7.03
CA LYS A 101 10.75 4.49 6.07
C LYS A 101 10.65 3.38 5.02
N TYR A 102 9.85 2.34 5.26
CA TYR A 102 9.59 1.27 4.29
C TYR A 102 8.33 1.55 3.47
N LEU A 103 7.55 2.58 3.78
CA LEU A 103 6.41 2.96 2.95
C LEU A 103 6.94 3.75 1.76
N VAL A 104 6.68 3.25 0.56
CA VAL A 104 7.18 3.87 -0.68
C VAL A 104 6.25 4.98 -1.10
N ARG A 105 4.97 4.65 -1.27
CA ARG A 105 3.93 5.56 -1.75
C ARG A 105 2.55 4.94 -1.59
N GLY A 106 1.50 5.72 -1.81
CA GLY A 106 0.14 5.23 -1.91
C GLY A 106 -0.05 4.28 -3.09
N CYS A 107 -1.00 3.37 -2.96
CA CYS A 107 -1.44 2.53 -4.07
C CYS A 107 -2.96 2.36 -4.07
N HIS A 108 -3.51 1.89 -5.19
CA HIS A 108 -4.95 1.75 -5.37
C HIS A 108 -5.36 0.27 -5.44
N MET A 109 -6.13 -0.15 -4.44
CA MET A 109 -6.72 -1.50 -4.35
C MET A 109 -8.23 -1.40 -4.49
N LEU A 110 -8.77 -2.07 -5.51
CA LEU A 110 -10.20 -2.07 -5.83
C LEU A 110 -10.85 -3.37 -5.32
N PRO A 111 -11.86 -3.33 -4.45
CA PRO A 111 -12.52 -4.55 -3.99
C PRO A 111 -13.17 -5.29 -5.17
N ALA A 112 -12.99 -6.61 -5.21
CA ALA A 112 -13.60 -7.45 -6.23
C ALA A 112 -15.11 -7.59 -5.97
N PHE A 113 -15.94 -7.21 -6.95
CA PHE A 113 -17.40 -7.22 -6.83
C PHE A 113 -17.98 -8.62 -6.57
N GLU A 114 -17.35 -9.67 -7.11
CA GLU A 114 -17.83 -11.05 -7.05
C GLU A 114 -17.51 -11.76 -5.71
N LYS A 115 -16.78 -11.10 -4.79
CA LYS A 115 -16.31 -11.71 -3.55
C LYS A 115 -16.41 -10.74 -2.37
N SER A 116 -16.05 -11.22 -1.18
CA SER A 116 -15.95 -10.38 0.02
C SER A 116 -15.01 -9.21 -0.21
N LYS A 117 -15.22 -8.11 0.54
CA LYS A 117 -14.38 -6.89 0.50
C LYS A 117 -12.89 -7.11 0.78
N LYS A 118 -12.47 -8.34 1.11
CA LYS A 118 -11.08 -8.71 1.36
C LYS A 118 -10.30 -9.01 0.07
N VAL A 119 -10.97 -9.44 -1.00
CA VAL A 119 -10.31 -9.69 -2.28
C VAL A 119 -10.31 -8.40 -3.09
N CYS A 120 -9.14 -7.98 -3.56
CA CYS A 120 -8.94 -6.72 -4.28
C CYS A 120 -8.12 -6.94 -5.56
N PHE A 121 -8.44 -6.16 -6.58
CA PHE A 121 -7.60 -5.94 -7.75
C PHE A 121 -6.61 -4.83 -7.45
N PHE A 122 -5.35 -5.05 -7.82
CA PHE A 122 -4.36 -3.98 -7.85
C PHE A 122 -4.53 -3.15 -9.11
N ASN A 123 -4.68 -1.83 -8.96
CA ASN A 123 -4.82 -0.90 -10.07
C ASN A 123 -3.55 -0.05 -10.21
N ASP A 124 -2.69 -0.44 -11.14
CA ASP A 124 -1.47 0.27 -11.52
C ASP A 124 -1.65 1.29 -12.64
N LEU A 125 -2.85 1.39 -13.21
CA LEU A 125 -3.16 2.28 -14.33
C LEU A 125 -3.61 3.68 -13.91
N VAL A 126 -3.81 3.93 -12.61
CA VAL A 126 -4.25 5.24 -12.10
C VAL A 126 -3.21 6.34 -12.34
N ASP A 127 -1.94 5.96 -12.36
CA ASP A 127 -0.81 6.89 -12.43
C ASP A 127 0.37 6.20 -13.12
N ASN A 128 0.96 6.89 -14.12
CA ASN A 128 2.11 6.43 -14.90
C ASN A 128 3.29 5.99 -14.01
N ASP A 129 3.55 6.67 -12.89
CA ASP A 129 4.61 6.25 -11.95
C ASP A 129 4.31 4.87 -11.35
N THR A 130 3.04 4.59 -11.06
CA THR A 130 2.60 3.29 -10.51
C THR A 130 2.88 2.18 -11.50
N PHE A 131 2.48 2.42 -12.76
CA PHE A 131 2.72 1.49 -13.86
C PHE A 131 4.23 1.26 -14.03
N LEU A 132 5.02 2.31 -14.24
CA LEU A 132 6.48 2.20 -14.44
C LEU A 132 7.16 1.49 -13.26
N ARG A 133 6.72 1.75 -12.03
CA ARG A 133 7.33 1.19 -10.83
C ARG A 133 6.99 -0.28 -10.61
N PHE A 134 5.77 -0.72 -10.89
CA PHE A 134 5.32 -2.07 -10.51
C PHE A 134 5.12 -3.01 -11.70
N PHE A 135 5.10 -2.50 -12.93
CA PHE A 135 5.09 -3.30 -14.15
C PHE A 135 6.53 -3.61 -14.60
N LEU A 136 7.35 -2.57 -14.81
CA LEU A 136 8.71 -2.75 -15.35
C LEU A 136 9.65 -3.50 -14.38
N ASN A 137 9.53 -3.28 -13.07
CA ASN A 137 10.37 -3.99 -12.11
C ASN A 137 10.07 -5.50 -12.08
N ASP A 138 8.81 -5.91 -12.23
CA ASP A 138 8.46 -7.34 -12.24
C ASP A 138 9.01 -8.06 -13.49
N ASP A 139 9.15 -7.36 -14.62
CA ASP A 139 9.68 -7.93 -15.87
C ASP A 139 11.21 -7.94 -15.91
N MET A 140 11.88 -6.93 -15.33
CA MET A 140 13.34 -6.91 -15.22
C MET A 140 13.88 -8.07 -14.36
N TYR A 141 13.16 -8.49 -13.31
CA TYR A 141 13.56 -9.62 -12.46
C TYR A 141 13.17 -11.00 -13.04
N LYS A 142 12.39 -11.06 -14.13
CA LYS A 142 12.09 -12.31 -14.85
C LYS A 142 13.08 -12.63 -15.97
N GLN A 143 13.96 -11.68 -16.33
CA GLN A 143 14.96 -11.84 -17.40
C GLN A 143 16.40 -12.07 -16.87
N SER A 144 16.59 -12.20 -15.56
CA SER A 144 17.86 -12.51 -14.89
C SER A 144 17.80 -13.86 -14.19
#